data_AF-A0A0S2JHP8-F1
#
_entry.id   AF-A0A0S2JHP8-F1
#
_cell.length_a   1.000
_cell.length_b   1.000
_cell.length_c   1.000
_cell.angle_alpha   90.00
_cell.angle_beta   90.00
_cell.angle_gamma   90.00
#
_symmetry.space_group_name_H-M   'P 1'
#
loop_
_entity.id
_entity.type
_entity.pdbx_description
1 polymer ?
#
loop_
_entity_poly.entity_id
_entity_poly.type
_entity_poly.pdbx_seq_one_letter_code
_entity_poly.pdbx_strand_id
1 'polypeptide(L)'
;MGRRNKAYFPDNIKKGVQYGTNVQAILTYFNQYQLLPYQRTQEMFQDFFNIKLSQGTIKNVLCRGANGLNKFTEQLKESLLASPLTTLMKQAYALIKISIGCMLPLMRN
;
A
#
# COMPACT_ATOMS: atom_id res chain seq x y z
N MET A 1 24.11 -29.68 35.19
CA MET A 1 24.97 -29.04 34.17
C MET A 1 24.10 -28.68 32.96
N GLY A 2 23.70 -27.42 32.80
CA GLY A 2 22.83 -26.98 31.70
C GLY A 2 23.64 -26.58 30.47
N ARG A 3 23.49 -27.28 29.34
CA ARG A 3 24.09 -26.89 28.06
C ARG A 3 23.20 -25.85 27.38
N ARG A 4 23.71 -24.63 27.21
CA ARG A 4 23.08 -23.62 26.35
C ARG A 4 23.37 -23.98 24.90
N ASN A 5 22.36 -24.48 24.19
CA ASN A 5 22.40 -24.67 22.75
C ASN A 5 21.97 -23.35 22.08
N LYS A 6 22.87 -22.69 21.35
CA LYS A 6 22.56 -21.48 20.58
C LYS A 6 22.83 -21.78 19.11
N ALA A 7 21.77 -21.95 18.33
CA ALA A 7 21.87 -22.15 16.89
C ALA A 7 22.39 -20.88 16.20
N TYR A 8 23.14 -21.05 15.12
CA TYR A 8 23.61 -19.95 14.29
C TYR A 8 22.42 -19.25 13.65
N PHE A 9 22.30 -17.93 13.84
CA PHE A 9 21.28 -17.14 13.18
C PHE A 9 21.76 -16.80 11.76
N PRO A 10 20.95 -16.99 10.70
CA PRO A 10 21.41 -16.77 9.33
C PRO A 10 21.79 -15.30 9.09
N ASP A 11 22.95 -15.06 8.48
CA ASP A 11 23.52 -13.71 8.26
C ASP A 11 22.63 -12.83 7.36
N ASN A 12 21.79 -13.44 6.53
CA ASN A 12 20.85 -12.73 5.65
C ASN A 12 19.65 -12.11 6.42
N ILE A 13 19.48 -12.44 7.71
CA ILE A 13 18.37 -11.96 8.53
C ILE A 13 18.88 -10.84 9.44
N LYS A 14 18.88 -9.61 8.93
CA LYS A 14 19.20 -8.41 9.73
C LYS A 14 18.06 -8.15 10.74
N LYS A 15 18.31 -8.46 12.02
CA LYS A 15 17.66 -7.99 13.28
C LYS A 15 16.12 -7.79 13.33
N GLY A 16 15.52 -8.32 14.40
CA GLY A 16 14.11 -8.15 14.79
C GLY A 16 13.18 -9.13 14.06
N VAL A 17 12.23 -9.73 14.78
CA VAL A 17 11.34 -10.82 14.33
C VAL A 17 10.89 -10.64 12.87
N GLN A 18 11.51 -11.38 11.93
CA GLN A 18 11.09 -11.40 10.53
C GLN A 18 10.07 -12.51 10.35
N TYR A 19 8.80 -12.12 10.33
CA TYR A 19 7.72 -13.02 9.98
C TYR A 19 7.87 -13.49 8.53
N GLY A 20 7.77 -14.79 8.28
CA GLY A 20 7.91 -15.36 6.94
C GLY A 20 6.86 -14.84 5.95
N THR A 21 7.11 -15.04 4.66
CA THR A 21 6.27 -14.51 3.56
C THR A 21 4.80 -14.91 3.69
N ASN A 22 4.50 -16.12 4.14
CA ASN A 22 3.13 -16.60 4.32
C ASN A 22 2.36 -15.79 5.38
N VAL A 23 3.00 -15.49 6.51
CA VAL A 23 2.42 -14.67 7.58
C VAL A 23 2.16 -13.26 7.08
N GLN A 24 3.10 -12.70 6.31
CA GLN A 24 2.95 -11.36 5.73
C GLN A 24 1.80 -11.30 4.69
N ALA A 25 1.64 -12.34 3.88
CA ALA A 25 0.57 -12.44 2.89
C ALA A 25 -0.81 -12.52 3.56
N ILE A 26 -0.98 -13.39 4.56
CA ILE A 26 -2.23 -13.52 5.31
C ILE A 26 -2.57 -12.22 6.04
N LEU A 27 -1.57 -11.57 6.63
CA LEU A 27 -1.74 -10.26 7.29
C LEU A 27 -2.22 -9.19 6.31
N THR A 28 -1.59 -9.12 5.14
CA THR A 28 -1.98 -8.18 4.09
C THR A 28 -3.38 -8.47 3.60
N TYR A 29 -3.75 -9.73 3.42
CA TYR A 29 -5.09 -10.14 3.01
C TYR A 29 -6.15 -9.71 4.03
N PHE A 30 -5.95 -10.01 5.32
CA PHE A 30 -6.89 -9.62 6.36
C PHE A 30 -7.07 -8.11 6.46
N ASN A 31 -5.99 -7.35 6.35
CA ASN A 31 -6.08 -5.91 6.51
C ASN A 31 -6.55 -5.18 5.24
N GLN A 32 -6.10 -5.57 4.05
CA GLN A 32 -6.38 -4.84 2.80
C GLN A 32 -7.58 -5.38 2.04
N TYR A 33 -7.83 -6.69 2.07
CA TYR A 33 -8.95 -7.30 1.36
C TYR A 33 -10.17 -7.45 2.26
N GLN A 34 -9.99 -7.98 3.48
CA GLN A 34 -11.07 -8.12 4.45
C GLN A 34 -11.29 -6.85 5.30
N LEU A 35 -10.47 -5.82 5.09
CA LEU A 35 -10.56 -4.50 5.74
C LEU A 35 -10.60 -4.57 7.27
N LEU A 36 -9.97 -5.59 7.86
CA LEU A 36 -9.95 -5.74 9.30
C LEU A 36 -9.08 -4.64 9.92
N PRO A 37 -9.59 -3.91 10.93
CA PRO A 37 -8.79 -2.97 11.69
C PRO A 37 -7.56 -3.65 12.27
N TYR A 38 -6.52 -2.86 12.51
CA TYR A 38 -5.24 -3.40 12.98
C TYR A 38 -5.39 -4.20 14.27
N GLN A 39 -6.19 -3.73 15.23
CA GLN A 39 -6.44 -4.44 16.48
C GLN A 39 -7.07 -5.82 16.25
N ARG A 40 -8.09 -5.93 15.39
CA ARG A 40 -8.69 -7.23 15.07
C ARG A 40 -7.75 -8.14 14.29
N THR A 41 -6.87 -7.57 13.47
CA THR A 41 -5.81 -8.35 12.82
C THR A 41 -4.84 -8.92 13.87
N GLN A 42 -4.44 -8.14 14.89
CA GLN A 42 -3.59 -8.65 15.98
C GLN A 42 -4.25 -9.80 16.74
N GLU A 43 -5.53 -9.63 17.10
CA GLU A 43 -6.30 -10.64 17.83
C GLU A 43 -6.45 -11.92 17.00
N MET A 44 -6.78 -11.83 15.71
CA MET A 44 -6.80 -13.01 14.82
C MET A 44 -5.45 -13.74 14.77
N PHE A 45 -4.33 -13.01 14.70
CA PHE A 45 -3.01 -13.64 14.67
C PHE A 45 -2.65 -14.29 16.01
N GLN A 46 -3.11 -13.73 17.12
CA GLN A 46 -2.97 -14.33 18.43
C GLN A 46 -3.85 -15.58 18.56
N ASP A 47 -5.09 -15.54 18.10
CA ASP A 47 -6.06 -16.63 18.29
C ASP A 47 -5.77 -17.84 17.37
N PHE A 48 -5.43 -17.59 16.10
CA PHE A 48 -5.23 -18.68 15.12
C PHE A 48 -3.79 -19.16 15.02
N PHE A 49 -2.82 -18.27 15.21
CA PHE A 49 -1.40 -18.59 15.00
C PHE A 49 -0.57 -18.49 16.27
N ASN A 50 -1.16 -18.06 17.40
CA ASN A 50 -0.45 -17.79 18.66
C ASN A 50 0.70 -16.78 18.49
N ILE A 51 0.57 -15.85 17.53
CA ILE A 51 1.56 -14.83 17.20
C ILE A 51 1.13 -13.48 17.75
N LYS A 52 1.95 -12.89 18.62
CA LYS A 52 1.78 -11.51 19.11
C LYS A 52 2.35 -10.51 18.12
N LEU A 53 1.49 -9.99 17.24
CA LEU A 53 1.84 -8.88 16.36
C LEU A 53 1.66 -7.54 17.07
N SER A 54 2.52 -6.57 16.76
CA SER A 54 2.30 -5.16 17.09
C SER A 54 1.70 -4.42 15.89
N GLN A 55 1.02 -3.30 16.14
CA GLN A 55 0.53 -2.43 15.07
C GLN A 55 1.66 -1.89 14.17
N GLY A 56 2.83 -1.65 14.75
CA GLY A 56 4.02 -1.26 14.01
C GLY A 56 4.47 -2.34 13.03
N THR A 57 4.41 -3.61 13.43
CA THR A 57 4.71 -4.74 12.54
C THR A 57 3.72 -4.81 11.38
N ILE A 58 2.41 -4.69 11.65
CA ILE A 58 1.36 -4.69 10.62
C ILE A 58 1.62 -3.58 9.61
N LYS A 59 1.81 -2.35 10.09
CA LYS A 59 2.15 -1.20 9.24
C LYS A 59 3.41 -1.45 8.39
N ASN A 60 4.47 -1.96 9.00
CA ASN A 60 5.74 -2.19 8.30
C ASN A 60 5.60 -3.24 7.18
N VAL A 61 4.82 -4.31 7.42
CA VAL A 61 4.53 -5.32 6.40
C VAL A 61 3.78 -4.69 5.23
N LEU A 62 2.71 -3.94 5.52
CA LEU A 62 1.89 -3.28 4.51
C LEU A 62 2.70 -2.25 3.70
N CYS A 63 3.52 -1.43 4.35
CA CYS A 63 4.38 -0.46 3.68
C CYS A 63 5.39 -1.13 2.75
N ARG A 64 5.98 -2.27 3.14
CA ARG A 64 6.88 -3.03 2.25
C ARG A 64 6.13 -3.56 1.03
N GLY A 65 4.93 -4.10 1.22
CA GLY A 65 4.08 -4.55 0.11
C GLY A 65 3.74 -3.42 -0.85
N ALA A 66 3.29 -2.27 -0.32
CA ALA A 66 2.98 -1.08 -1.10
C ALA A 66 4.20 -0.57 -1.88
N ASN A 67 5.37 -0.49 -1.25
CA ASN A 67 6.60 -0.06 -1.91
C ASN A 67 6.99 -0.97 -3.07
N GLY A 68 6.73 -2.29 -2.97
CA GLY A 68 6.95 -3.23 -4.06
C GLY A 68 6.06 -2.96 -5.28
N LEU A 69 4.87 -2.39 -5.06
CA LEU A 69 3.94 -2.02 -6.13
C LEU A 69 4.22 -0.65 -6.75
N ASN A 70 5.03 0.21 -6.13
CA ASN A 70 5.24 1.59 -6.59
C ASN A 70 5.63 1.67 -8.08
N LYS A 71 6.59 0.86 -8.53
CA LYS A 71 7.03 0.86 -9.93
C LYS A 71 5.88 0.51 -10.88
N PHE A 72 5.10 -0.50 -10.54
CA PHE A 72 3.93 -0.88 -11.31
C PHE A 72 2.89 0.25 -11.31
N THR A 73 2.62 0.87 -10.16
CA THR A 73 1.66 1.99 -10.08
C THR A 73 2.10 3.19 -10.90
N GLU A 74 3.40 3.51 -10.96
CA GLU A 74 3.90 4.59 -11.82
C GLU A 74 3.73 4.25 -13.30
N GLN A 75 4.07 3.03 -13.72
CA GLN A 75 3.82 2.57 -15.11
C GLN A 75 2.33 2.60 -15.48
N LEU A 76 1.46 2.23 -14.54
CA LEU A 76 0.02 2.26 -14.72
C LEU A 76 -0.47 3.70 -14.88
N LYS A 77 0.02 4.64 -14.05
CA LYS A 77 -0.28 6.07 -14.18
C LYS A 77 0.14 6.61 -15.53
N GLU A 78 1.37 6.34 -15.97
CA GLU A 78 1.88 6.77 -17.27
C GLU A 78 1.01 6.23 -18.42
N SER A 79 0.66 4.94 -18.35
CA SER A 79 -0.20 4.28 -19.34
C SER A 79 -1.61 4.87 -19.37
N LEU A 80 -2.19 5.17 -18.22
CA LEU A 80 -3.51 5.80 -18.11
C LEU A 80 -3.49 7.25 -18.62
N LEU A 81 -2.41 8.01 -18.35
CA LEU A 81 -2.24 9.37 -18.85
C LEU A 81 -2.00 9.43 -20.37
N ALA A 82 -1.45 8.37 -20.96
CA ALA A 82 -1.34 8.20 -22.41
C ALA A 82 -2.64 7.66 -23.03
N SER A 83 -3.56 7.11 -22.23
CA SER A 83 -4.79 6.53 -22.74
C SER A 83 -5.72 7.60 -23.33
N PRO A 84 -6.48 7.26 -24.39
CA PRO A 84 -7.42 8.19 -25.04
C PRO A 84 -8.43 8.82 -24.08
N LEU A 85 -8.81 8.11 -23.00
CA LEU A 85 -9.78 8.59 -22.02
C LEU A 85 -9.33 9.86 -21.31
N THR A 86 -8.05 9.96 -20.91
CA THR A 86 -7.56 11.17 -20.23
C THR A 86 -7.33 12.32 -21.21
N THR A 87 -6.96 12.02 -22.45
CA THR A 87 -6.84 13.02 -23.53
C THR A 87 -8.20 13.65 -23.83
N LEU A 88 -9.25 12.84 -23.95
CA LEU A 88 -10.63 13.32 -24.17
C LEU A 88 -11.13 14.19 -23.01
N MET A 89 -10.87 13.78 -21.76
CA MET A 89 -11.24 14.57 -20.58
C MET A 89 -10.47 15.91 -20.51
N LYS A 90 -9.17 15.91 -20.84
CA LYS A 90 -8.35 17.14 -20.91
C LYS A 90 -8.84 18.09 -22.00
N GLN A 91 -9.18 17.57 -23.18
CA GLN A 91 -9.73 18.35 -24.29
C GLN A 91 -11.09 18.98 -23.91
N ALA A 92 -12.00 18.21 -23.33
CA ALA A 92 -13.30 18.69 -22.89
C ALA A 92 -13.16 19.78 -21.81
N TYR A 93 -12.28 19.58 -20.82
CA TYR A 93 -12.00 20.59 -19.79
C TYR A 93 -11.38 21.87 -20.37
N ALA A 94 -10.47 21.75 -21.34
CA ALA A 94 -9.88 22.91 -22.02
C ALA A 94 -10.94 23.73 -22.79
N LEU A 95 -11.86 23.07 -23.51
CA LEU A 95 -12.97 23.73 -24.21
C LEU A 95 -13.90 24.45 -23.24
N ILE A 96 -14.28 23.81 -22.14
CA ILE A 96 -15.11 24.42 -21.09
C ILE A 96 -14.41 25.65 -20.49
N LYS A 97 -13.10 25.56 -20.21
CA LYS A 97 -12.32 26.65 -19.62
C LYS A 97 -12.13 27.84 -20.56
N ILE A 98 -11.93 27.59 -21.86
CA ILE A 98 -11.88 28.63 -22.89
C ILE A 98 -13.23 29.33 -23.01
N SER A 99 -14.33 28.57 -23.03
CA SER A 99 -15.68 29.13 -23.15
C SER A 99 -16.08 30.00 -21.95
N ILE A 100 -15.76 29.56 -20.73
CA ILE A 100 -16.01 30.35 -19.51
C ILE A 100 -15.02 31.53 -19.40
N GLY A 101 -13.76 31.33 -19.76
CA GLY A 101 -12.72 32.36 -19.72
C GLY A 101 -12.96 33.51 -20.72
N CYS A 102 -13.52 33.22 -21.89
CA CYS A 102 -13.91 34.24 -22.88
C CYS A 102 -15.19 35.00 -22.48
N MET A 103 -16.01 34.44 -21.59
CA MET A 103 -17.22 35.08 -21.07
C MET A 103 -16.94 36.01 -19.87
N LEU A 104 -15.87 35.75 -19.11
CA LEU A 104 -15.47 36.54 -17.94
C LEU A 104 -15.11 38.03 -18.20
N PRO A 105 -14.50 38.42 -19.33
CA PRO A 105 -14.26 39.83 -19.65
C PRO A 105 -15.49 40.56 -20.22
N LEU A 106 -16.55 39.85 -20.63
CA LEU A 106 -17.81 40.45 -21.11
C LEU A 106 -18.82 40.74 -19.99
N MET A 107 -18.54 40.33 -18.75
CA MET A 107 -19.37 40.58 -17.55
C MET A 107 -18.65 41.42 -16.48
N ARG A 108 -17.54 42.08 -16.81
CA ARG A 108 -16.92 43.12 -15.97
C ARG A 108 -17.15 44.48 -16.63
N ASN A 109 -18.21 45.14 -16.20
CA ASN A 109 -18.45 46.58 -16.39
C ASN A 109 -18.04 47.30 -15.12
#